data_AF-A0A093YDB0-F1
#
_entry.id   AF-A0A093YDB0-F1
#
_cell.length_a   1.000
_cell.length_b   1.000
_cell.length_c   1.000
_cell.angle_alpha   90.00
_cell.angle_beta   90.00
_cell.angle_gamma   90.00
#
_symmetry.space_group_name_H-M   'P 1'
#
loop_
_entity.id
_entity.type
_entity.pdbx_description
1 polymer ?
#
loop_
_entity_poly.entity_id
_entity_poly.type
_entity_poly.pdbx_seq_one_letter_code
_entity_poly.pdbx_strand_id
1 'polypeptide(L)'
;MFHFHCGPPAGLCAMSEIAISMRLIPSLAANVRSSRICSSLSAPARQSYSSPFGPSTWTADPNDNKLFEGVYFLLAFTNSRRDIEKAEIEQTAKMSGGWNTIESDAGVFTFLLDNLGVTGVQFEELISLDPTALLSLSPVYGVIFLFKYPTTALPSEPSGTPLPAAAESLFFAKQTIQNACGTQALLSVLLNVDTAAPSGEGVALGNELEGFKEFTSQFPPEFRGEALSNSDRIREVHNSFAKSSPFSMEEQQRAAGDDDELYHFIAYTPIDGILYELDGLQEAPISHGPCKFEEFPEKVVPVLQDRIGRYPATEIRFNLLAMVRDLRIRARETGDEGLLVQEEGKRQGWMFENALRRHNFVGFGAEMLKAVMREKIKEGKYEEWVEGAKKAYKGRVDERRRGGDGDEEMAG
;
A
#
# COMPACT_ATOMS: atom_id res chain seq x y z
N MET A 1 -51.99 27.81 -19.35
CA MET A 1 -52.68 29.03 -19.81
C MET A 1 -51.83 30.22 -19.36
N PHE A 2 -51.07 30.85 -20.27
CA PHE A 2 -50.24 32.06 -20.05
C PHE A 2 -49.10 31.99 -18.98
N HIS A 3 -48.02 32.80 -18.99
CA HIS A 3 -47.17 33.23 -20.13
C HIS A 3 -45.74 33.69 -19.67
N PHE A 4 -44.88 34.05 -20.63
CA PHE A 4 -43.45 34.41 -20.58
C PHE A 4 -42.92 35.44 -19.55
N HIS A 5 -41.64 35.30 -19.17
CA HIS A 5 -40.49 36.25 -19.31
C HIS A 5 -39.15 35.49 -19.03
N CYS A 6 -37.92 35.78 -19.50
CA CYS A 6 -37.21 36.91 -20.17
C CYS A 6 -36.72 38.05 -19.24
N GLY A 7 -35.47 38.53 -19.26
CA GLY A 7 -34.22 38.22 -19.99
C GLY A 7 -32.96 38.79 -19.24
N PRO A 8 -31.74 38.83 -19.85
CA PRO A 8 -30.45 39.11 -19.15
C PRO A 8 -30.00 40.61 -19.19
N PRO A 9 -28.96 41.05 -18.44
CA PRO A 9 -27.51 40.98 -18.81
C PRO A 9 -26.57 40.80 -17.55
N ALA A 10 -25.26 41.09 -17.42
CA ALA A 10 -24.16 41.68 -18.24
C ALA A 10 -22.75 41.31 -17.66
N GLY A 11 -21.65 41.41 -18.46
CA GLY A 11 -20.24 41.67 -17.99
C GLY A 11 -19.44 40.48 -17.41
N LEU A 12 -18.24 40.03 -17.84
CA LEU A 12 -17.08 40.54 -18.61
C LEU A 12 -16.22 41.64 -17.97
N CYS A 13 -15.07 41.28 -17.35
CA CYS A 13 -13.69 41.53 -17.88
C CYS A 13 -12.55 41.25 -16.87
N ALA A 14 -11.39 40.79 -17.39
CA ALA A 14 -10.05 40.71 -16.75
C ALA A 14 -9.91 39.81 -15.48
N MET A 15 -8.75 39.19 -15.17
CA MET A 15 -7.40 39.31 -15.76
C MET A 15 -6.97 38.06 -16.56
N SER A 16 -5.97 38.27 -17.44
CA SER A 16 -5.23 37.24 -18.17
C SER A 16 -3.72 37.41 -17.93
N GLU A 17 -2.92 36.43 -18.40
CA GLU A 17 -1.44 36.40 -18.30
C GLU A 17 -0.92 36.09 -16.87
N ILE A 18 0.15 35.33 -16.65
CA ILE A 18 1.35 35.08 -17.47
C ILE A 18 1.68 33.56 -17.64
N ALA A 19 2.18 33.24 -18.84
CA ALA A 19 3.01 32.12 -19.34
C ALA A 19 3.26 30.83 -18.48
N ILE A 20 3.19 29.59 -19.00
CA ILE A 20 3.65 28.94 -20.27
C ILE A 20 5.07 28.35 -20.22
N SER A 21 5.23 27.18 -20.87
CA SER A 21 6.42 26.33 -21.03
C SER A 21 6.63 25.30 -19.90
N MET A 22 6.92 24.01 -20.16
CA MET A 22 7.37 23.36 -21.41
C MET A 22 6.42 22.23 -21.89
N ARG A 23 5.94 22.32 -23.14
CA ARG A 23 5.46 21.17 -23.94
C ARG A 23 5.75 21.43 -25.41
N LEU A 24 6.65 20.62 -25.98
CA LEU A 24 7.06 20.36 -27.38
C LEU A 24 8.40 19.58 -27.23
N ILE A 25 8.75 18.55 -28.00
CA ILE A 25 8.73 18.39 -29.47
C ILE A 25 7.98 17.09 -29.87
N PRO A 26 7.34 17.01 -31.06
CA PRO A 26 6.55 15.85 -31.48
C PRO A 26 7.22 14.95 -32.54
N SER A 27 6.62 13.75 -32.72
CA SER A 27 6.54 12.97 -33.98
C SER A 27 7.83 12.44 -34.65
N LEU A 28 8.06 11.12 -34.55
CA LEU A 28 8.76 10.36 -35.59
C LEU A 28 8.41 8.85 -35.60
N ALA A 29 7.11 8.50 -35.64
CA ALA A 29 6.64 7.11 -35.76
C ALA A 29 5.27 7.00 -36.45
N ALA A 30 5.24 6.93 -37.79
CA ALA A 30 3.97 6.87 -38.56
C ALA A 30 4.09 6.12 -39.91
N ASN A 31 4.59 4.88 -39.89
CA ASN A 31 4.39 3.81 -40.89
C ASN A 31 4.93 2.52 -40.24
N VAL A 32 4.33 1.33 -40.38
CA VAL A 32 3.49 0.77 -41.46
C VAL A 32 2.19 0.15 -40.92
N ARG A 33 1.12 0.10 -41.73
CA ARG A 33 -0.17 -0.54 -41.38
C ARG A 33 -0.18 -2.05 -41.75
N SER A 34 -0.88 -2.85 -40.95
CA SER A 34 -0.95 -4.32 -41.08
C SER A 34 -1.55 -4.82 -42.41
N SER A 35 -1.02 -5.93 -42.93
CA SER A 35 -1.77 -6.85 -43.81
C SER A 35 -1.37 -8.33 -43.56
N ARG A 36 -2.36 -9.21 -43.73
CA ARG A 36 -2.47 -10.56 -43.14
C ARG A 36 -1.81 -11.71 -43.94
N ILE A 37 -1.56 -12.82 -43.21
CA ILE A 37 -1.72 -14.25 -43.60
C ILE A 37 -0.58 -15.01 -44.32
N CYS A 38 -0.49 -16.32 -43.96
CA CYS A 38 0.17 -17.47 -44.60
C CYS A 38 1.67 -17.81 -44.34
N SER A 39 1.85 -18.69 -43.34
CA SER A 39 2.46 -20.03 -43.46
C SER A 39 3.94 -20.25 -43.85
N SER A 40 4.67 -20.81 -42.87
CA SER A 40 5.51 -22.03 -42.96
C SER A 40 7.01 -21.97 -43.28
N LEU A 41 7.71 -22.92 -42.63
CA LEU A 41 9.00 -23.55 -42.96
C LEU A 41 10.35 -22.82 -42.72
N SER A 42 11.11 -23.44 -41.81
CA SER A 42 12.57 -23.68 -41.84
C SER A 42 13.58 -22.53 -42.03
N ALA A 43 14.39 -22.30 -41.00
CA ALA A 43 15.80 -21.94 -41.17
C ALA A 43 16.56 -23.12 -41.85
N PRO A 44 17.71 -22.93 -42.54
CA PRO A 44 18.94 -22.57 -41.84
C PRO A 44 20.01 -21.77 -42.62
N ALA A 45 21.15 -21.58 -41.94
CA ALA A 45 22.51 -21.45 -42.47
C ALA A 45 23.02 -20.08 -42.94
N ARG A 46 24.33 -19.87 -42.68
CA ARG A 46 25.13 -18.72 -43.10
C ARG A 46 25.71 -18.95 -44.49
N GLN A 47 25.84 -17.89 -45.28
CA GLN A 47 26.97 -17.73 -46.20
C GLN A 47 27.37 -16.26 -46.32
N SER A 48 28.62 -16.03 -46.70
CA SER A 48 29.31 -14.74 -46.73
C SER A 48 29.86 -14.46 -48.12
N TYR A 49 29.85 -13.21 -48.60
CA TYR A 49 31.06 -12.47 -49.03
C TYR A 49 30.73 -11.09 -49.63
N SER A 50 31.75 -10.21 -49.62
CA SER A 50 31.95 -9.02 -50.48
C SER A 50 30.89 -7.90 -50.50
N SER A 51 31.31 -6.70 -50.08
CA SER A 51 30.73 -5.41 -50.53
C SER A 51 31.35 -4.96 -51.87
N PRO A 52 30.79 -3.92 -52.49
CA PRO A 52 31.63 -3.01 -53.29
C PRO A 52 31.21 -1.52 -53.17
N PHE A 53 31.19 -0.95 -51.97
CA PHE A 53 31.22 0.52 -51.77
C PHE A 53 32.17 0.90 -50.63
N GLY A 54 32.97 1.95 -50.87
CA GLY A 54 34.06 2.37 -49.99
C GLY A 54 33.64 3.27 -48.81
N PRO A 55 34.53 3.49 -47.83
CA PRO A 55 34.21 4.22 -46.62
C PRO A 55 34.14 5.74 -46.84
N SER A 56 33.01 6.34 -46.49
CA SER A 56 32.94 7.78 -46.20
C SER A 56 33.63 8.05 -44.85
N THR A 57 34.76 8.77 -44.87
CA THR A 57 35.59 9.04 -43.69
C THR A 57 34.91 10.03 -42.73
N TRP A 58 34.25 9.51 -41.70
CA TRP A 58 33.99 10.28 -40.48
C TRP A 58 35.27 10.33 -39.65
N THR A 59 36.03 11.42 -39.80
CA THR A 59 37.15 11.74 -38.91
C THR A 59 36.59 12.21 -37.58
N ALA A 60 36.49 11.31 -36.60
CA ALA A 60 36.27 11.67 -35.21
C ALA A 60 37.51 12.43 -34.69
N ASP A 61 37.30 13.58 -34.03
CA ASP A 61 38.37 14.29 -33.32
C ASP A 61 38.75 13.49 -32.06
N PRO A 62 40.02 13.10 -31.87
CA PRO A 62 40.44 12.35 -30.69
C PRO A 62 40.32 13.11 -29.35
N ASN A 63 40.05 14.42 -29.35
CA ASN A 63 40.10 15.25 -28.13
C ASN A 63 38.77 15.42 -27.39
N ASP A 64 37.61 15.03 -27.93
CA ASP A 64 36.30 15.25 -27.26
C ASP A 64 35.97 14.20 -26.18
N ASN A 65 36.99 13.77 -25.43
CA ASN A 65 36.89 12.73 -24.40
C ASN A 65 36.13 13.19 -23.14
N LYS A 66 35.76 14.48 -23.05
CA LYS A 66 35.17 15.08 -21.85
C LYS A 66 33.66 14.86 -21.70
N LEU A 67 32.93 14.68 -22.80
CA LEU A 67 31.49 14.40 -22.76
C LEU A 67 31.20 12.92 -22.42
N PHE A 68 32.01 11.99 -22.94
CA PHE A 68 31.83 10.55 -22.67
C PHE A 68 32.20 10.15 -21.24
N GLU A 69 33.33 10.64 -20.70
CA GLU A 69 33.70 10.37 -19.30
C GLU A 69 32.66 10.95 -18.32
N GLY A 70 32.14 12.16 -18.58
CA GLY A 70 31.14 12.79 -17.71
C GLY A 70 29.85 11.97 -17.57
N VAL A 71 29.34 11.41 -18.67
CA VAL A 71 28.13 10.57 -18.66
C VAL A 71 28.38 9.22 -17.98
N TYR A 72 29.53 8.58 -18.24
CA TYR A 72 29.90 7.33 -17.57
C TYR A 72 30.13 7.52 -16.08
N PHE A 73 30.77 8.62 -15.66
CA PHE A 73 30.99 8.93 -14.26
C PHE A 73 29.67 9.21 -13.53
N LEU A 74 28.72 9.92 -14.16
CA LEU A 74 27.41 10.18 -13.57
C LEU A 74 26.57 8.89 -13.44
N LEU A 75 26.62 7.99 -14.42
CA LEU A 75 25.97 6.67 -14.34
C LEU A 75 26.63 5.76 -13.29
N ALA A 76 27.97 5.72 -13.23
CA ALA A 76 28.70 4.95 -12.23
C ALA A 76 28.45 5.48 -10.81
N PHE A 77 28.44 6.80 -10.62
CA PHE A 77 28.18 7.43 -9.31
C PHE A 77 26.72 7.28 -8.87
N THR A 78 25.75 7.38 -9.79
CA THR A 78 24.32 7.18 -9.45
C THR A 78 23.91 5.72 -9.33
N ASN A 79 24.65 4.76 -9.93
CA ASN A 79 24.53 3.34 -9.61
C ASN A 79 25.18 3.06 -8.25
N SER A 80 26.47 3.39 -8.07
CA SER A 80 27.20 3.18 -6.82
C SER A 80 26.51 3.80 -5.60
N ARG A 81 25.87 4.98 -5.75
CA ARG A 81 25.08 5.57 -4.66
C ARG A 81 23.78 4.82 -4.39
N ARG A 82 23.10 4.26 -5.40
CA ARG A 82 21.95 3.35 -5.20
C ARG A 82 22.37 2.00 -4.61
N ASP A 83 23.56 1.52 -4.93
CA ASP A 83 24.11 0.29 -4.36
C ASP A 83 24.54 0.48 -2.90
N ILE A 84 25.06 1.68 -2.56
CA ILE A 84 25.30 2.10 -1.16
C ILE A 84 23.98 2.31 -0.42
N GLU A 85 23.00 3.04 -0.98
CA GLU A 85 21.68 3.21 -0.35
C GLU A 85 20.98 1.85 -0.16
N LYS A 86 21.10 0.91 -1.10
CA LYS A 86 20.65 -0.48 -0.92
C LYS A 86 21.37 -1.16 0.24
N ALA A 87 22.71 -1.10 0.28
CA ALA A 87 23.48 -1.72 1.35
C ALA A 87 23.16 -1.10 2.73
N GLU A 88 22.97 0.22 2.82
CA GLU A 88 22.56 0.90 4.05
C GLU A 88 21.11 0.56 4.46
N ILE A 89 20.18 0.40 3.50
CA ILE A 89 18.81 -0.05 3.77
C ILE A 89 18.77 -1.52 4.21
N GLU A 90 19.48 -2.42 3.51
CA GLU A 90 19.62 -3.83 3.90
C GLU A 90 20.30 -3.97 5.26
N GLN A 91 21.38 -3.21 5.51
CA GLN A 91 22.09 -3.21 6.80
C GLN A 91 21.23 -2.63 7.92
N THR A 92 20.43 -1.58 7.65
CA THR A 92 19.48 -1.03 8.64
C THR A 92 18.37 -2.03 8.96
N ALA A 93 17.74 -2.63 7.95
CA ALA A 93 16.71 -3.66 8.13
C ALA A 93 17.23 -4.91 8.87
N LYS A 94 18.52 -5.23 8.69
CA LYS A 94 19.22 -6.33 9.37
C LYS A 94 19.70 -5.98 10.78
N MET A 95 19.86 -4.69 11.09
CA MET A 95 20.16 -4.17 12.43
C MET A 95 18.88 -3.99 13.27
N SER A 96 17.74 -3.73 12.65
CA SER A 96 16.43 -3.71 13.33
C SER A 96 15.85 -5.12 13.47
N GLY A 97 16.10 -5.77 14.61
CA GLY A 97 15.42 -7.02 14.97
C GLY A 97 13.90 -6.88 15.25
N GLY A 98 13.41 -5.64 15.35
CA GLY A 98 11.99 -5.32 15.57
C GLY A 98 11.13 -5.36 14.31
N TRP A 99 9.84 -5.14 14.53
CA TRP A 99 8.80 -5.02 13.50
C TRP A 99 8.26 -3.58 13.50
N ASN A 100 8.03 -3.03 12.30
CA ASN A 100 7.67 -1.63 12.09
C ASN A 100 6.15 -1.47 11.95
N THR A 101 5.61 -0.27 12.18
CA THR A 101 4.18 -0.03 11.88
C THR A 101 3.94 0.06 10.38
N ILE A 102 2.90 -0.63 9.89
CA ILE A 102 2.46 -0.57 8.49
C ILE A 102 1.18 0.24 8.34
N GLU A 103 1.03 0.86 7.17
CA GLU A 103 -0.14 1.66 6.80
C GLU A 103 -1.28 0.75 6.31
N SER A 104 -2.52 1.02 6.72
CA SER A 104 -3.69 0.28 6.24
C SER A 104 -4.08 0.79 4.86
N ASP A 105 -3.45 0.20 3.85
CA ASP A 105 -3.52 0.60 2.45
C ASP A 105 -3.59 -0.65 1.58
N ALA A 106 -4.56 -0.70 0.66
CA ALA A 106 -4.78 -1.85 -0.21
C ALA A 106 -3.57 -2.18 -1.10
N GLY A 107 -2.79 -1.18 -1.53
CA GLY A 107 -1.57 -1.36 -2.30
C GLY A 107 -0.42 -1.94 -1.47
N VAL A 108 -0.25 -1.50 -0.22
CA VAL A 108 0.72 -2.07 0.73
C VAL A 108 0.37 -3.52 1.04
N PHE A 109 -0.88 -3.81 1.39
CA PHE A 109 -1.33 -5.19 1.68
C PHE A 109 -1.28 -6.10 0.46
N THR A 110 -1.53 -5.58 -0.75
CA THR A 110 -1.37 -6.35 -2.00
C THR A 110 0.10 -6.62 -2.33
N PHE A 111 0.99 -5.64 -2.19
CA PHE A 111 2.41 -5.83 -2.45
C PHE A 111 3.05 -6.74 -1.36
N LEU A 112 2.53 -6.75 -0.13
CA LEU A 112 2.88 -7.76 0.89
C LEU A 112 2.60 -9.19 0.39
N LEU A 113 1.44 -9.45 -0.23
CA LEU A 113 1.14 -10.73 -0.88
C LEU A 113 2.13 -11.03 -2.02
N ASP A 114 2.29 -10.09 -2.96
CA ASP A 114 3.18 -10.24 -4.13
C ASP A 114 4.65 -10.54 -3.70
N ASN A 115 5.15 -9.92 -2.62
CA ASN A 115 6.50 -10.14 -2.08
C ASN A 115 6.67 -11.47 -1.30
N LEU A 116 5.60 -12.01 -0.73
CA LEU A 116 5.60 -13.30 -0.02
C LEU A 116 5.52 -14.50 -0.98
N GLY A 117 5.38 -14.26 -2.29
CA GLY A 117 5.28 -15.30 -3.32
C GLY A 117 3.83 -15.73 -3.64
N VAL A 118 2.85 -15.07 -3.03
CA VAL A 118 1.42 -15.35 -3.21
C VAL A 118 0.96 -14.83 -4.56
N THR A 119 0.12 -15.59 -5.25
CA THR A 119 -0.48 -15.14 -6.53
C THR A 119 -1.98 -15.48 -6.63
N GLY A 120 -2.69 -14.75 -7.48
CA GLY A 120 -4.12 -14.93 -7.72
C GLY A 120 -5.06 -14.06 -6.86
N VAL A 121 -4.52 -13.33 -5.87
CA VAL A 121 -5.26 -12.51 -4.90
C VAL A 121 -4.76 -11.05 -4.88
N GLN A 122 -5.62 -10.14 -4.41
CA GLN A 122 -5.26 -8.78 -4.05
C GLN A 122 -6.12 -8.27 -2.87
N PHE A 123 -5.75 -7.12 -2.31
CA PHE A 123 -6.59 -6.40 -1.36
C PHE A 123 -7.31 -5.24 -2.02
N GLU A 124 -8.54 -5.00 -1.57
CA GLU A 124 -9.40 -3.87 -1.96
C GLU A 124 -9.87 -3.11 -0.73
N GLU A 125 -9.88 -1.78 -0.79
CA GLU A 125 -10.34 -0.93 0.30
C GLU A 125 -11.84 -0.63 0.16
N LEU A 126 -12.59 -0.77 1.26
CA LEU A 126 -14.02 -0.51 1.30
C LEU A 126 -14.36 0.82 1.99
N ILE A 127 -14.87 1.75 1.18
CA ILE A 127 -15.39 3.06 1.61
C ILE A 127 -16.76 2.92 2.30
N SER A 128 -17.50 1.83 2.05
CA SER A 128 -18.87 1.64 2.54
C SER A 128 -19.14 0.21 3.02
N LEU A 129 -19.75 0.09 4.21
CA LEU A 129 -20.22 -1.17 4.81
C LEU A 129 -21.60 -1.58 4.25
N ASP A 130 -21.62 -1.89 2.96
CA ASP A 130 -22.77 -2.42 2.22
C ASP A 130 -22.43 -3.81 1.66
N PRO A 131 -23.29 -4.85 1.83
CA PRO A 131 -23.04 -6.17 1.27
C PRO A 131 -22.88 -6.15 -0.26
N THR A 132 -23.58 -5.26 -0.98
CA THR A 132 -23.46 -5.16 -2.44
C THR A 132 -22.04 -4.77 -2.88
N ALA A 133 -21.36 -3.90 -2.11
CA ALA A 133 -19.98 -3.53 -2.38
C ALA A 133 -19.04 -4.75 -2.29
N LEU A 134 -19.11 -5.54 -1.20
CA LEU A 134 -18.34 -6.78 -1.07
C LEU A 134 -18.72 -7.82 -2.14
N LEU A 135 -20.02 -8.02 -2.41
CA LEU A 135 -20.50 -8.95 -3.43
C LEU A 135 -19.94 -8.62 -4.82
N SER A 136 -19.78 -7.33 -5.17
CA SER A 136 -19.21 -6.89 -6.45
C SER A 136 -17.73 -7.28 -6.64
N LEU A 137 -17.02 -7.55 -5.53
CA LEU A 137 -15.61 -7.96 -5.51
C LEU A 137 -15.44 -9.49 -5.43
N SER A 138 -16.53 -10.26 -5.46
CA SER A 138 -16.48 -11.72 -5.32
C SER A 138 -15.58 -12.41 -6.37
N PRO A 139 -14.92 -13.53 -5.99
CA PRO A 139 -14.93 -14.15 -4.66
C PRO A 139 -14.11 -13.37 -3.61
N VAL A 140 -14.68 -13.25 -2.40
CA VAL A 140 -14.06 -12.58 -1.25
C VAL A 140 -13.63 -13.62 -0.23
N TYR A 141 -12.32 -13.74 -0.01
CA TYR A 141 -11.74 -14.76 0.86
C TYR A 141 -11.77 -14.38 2.34
N GLY A 142 -11.83 -13.07 2.64
CA GLY A 142 -11.92 -12.54 4.00
C GLY A 142 -11.83 -11.02 3.99
N VAL A 143 -11.98 -10.41 5.16
CA VAL A 143 -11.75 -8.97 5.36
C VAL A 143 -10.88 -8.72 6.60
N ILE A 144 -10.11 -7.64 6.56
CA ILE A 144 -9.25 -7.15 7.63
C ILE A 144 -9.80 -5.80 8.07
N PHE A 145 -10.10 -5.68 9.36
CA PHE A 145 -10.69 -4.50 9.97
C PHE A 145 -9.69 -3.84 10.92
N LEU A 146 -9.41 -2.55 10.70
CA LEU A 146 -8.62 -1.69 11.58
C LEU A 146 -9.56 -0.79 12.41
N PHE A 147 -9.24 -0.63 13.69
CA PHE A 147 -9.93 0.29 14.60
C PHE A 147 -8.98 0.84 15.67
N LYS A 148 -9.34 1.97 16.30
CA LYS A 148 -8.65 2.48 17.51
C LYS A 148 -8.90 1.52 18.69
N TYR A 149 -7.84 0.94 19.22
CA TYR A 149 -7.91 -0.02 20.32
C TYR A 149 -8.30 0.70 21.63
N PRO A 150 -9.34 0.24 22.37
CA PRO A 150 -9.77 0.88 23.60
C PRO A 150 -8.80 0.57 24.75
N THR A 151 -8.01 1.56 25.15
CA THR A 151 -7.04 1.45 26.26
C THR A 151 -7.66 1.75 27.64
N THR A 152 -8.75 2.52 27.70
CA THR A 152 -9.35 3.05 28.94
C THR A 152 -10.71 2.44 29.29
N ALA A 153 -11.39 1.81 28.34
CA ALA A 153 -12.59 1.03 28.60
C ALA A 153 -12.24 -0.42 28.93
N LEU A 154 -13.07 -1.08 29.76
CA LEU A 154 -13.04 -2.54 29.84
C LEU A 154 -13.32 -3.10 28.43
N PRO A 155 -12.60 -4.14 27.97
CA PRO A 155 -12.89 -4.78 26.69
C PRO A 155 -14.36 -5.17 26.63
N SER A 156 -15.08 -4.74 25.59
CA SER A 156 -16.42 -5.26 25.34
C SER A 156 -16.27 -6.75 25.06
N GLU A 157 -16.98 -7.60 25.80
CA GLU A 157 -17.07 -9.04 25.51
C GLU A 157 -17.31 -9.24 24.01
N PRO A 158 -16.53 -10.08 23.32
CA PRO A 158 -16.66 -10.24 21.89
C PRO A 158 -18.04 -10.83 21.56
N SER A 159 -18.87 -10.03 20.87
CA SER A 159 -20.13 -10.49 20.29
C SER A 159 -19.82 -11.69 19.39
N GLY A 160 -20.22 -12.90 19.81
CA GLY A 160 -19.78 -14.16 19.22
C GLY A 160 -19.55 -15.24 20.29
N THR A 161 -18.96 -16.36 19.90
CA THR A 161 -18.63 -17.48 20.80
C THR A 161 -17.17 -17.90 20.63
N PRO A 162 -16.30 -17.73 21.63
CA PRO A 162 -14.93 -18.24 21.58
C PRO A 162 -14.92 -19.77 21.43
N LEU A 163 -14.14 -20.28 20.47
CA LEU A 163 -13.98 -21.72 20.20
C LEU A 163 -12.50 -22.14 20.29
N PRO A 164 -11.96 -22.40 21.50
CA PRO A 164 -10.56 -22.80 21.67
C PRO A 164 -10.16 -24.03 20.84
N ALA A 165 -11.03 -25.04 20.76
CA ALA A 165 -10.78 -26.25 19.96
C ALA A 165 -10.68 -25.99 18.45
N ALA A 166 -11.24 -24.89 17.94
CA ALA A 166 -11.08 -24.50 16.53
C ALA A 166 -9.63 -24.09 16.23
N ALA A 167 -8.91 -23.54 17.21
CA ALA A 167 -7.51 -23.11 17.05
C ALA A 167 -6.53 -24.27 16.77
N GLU A 168 -6.91 -25.52 17.09
CA GLU A 168 -6.13 -26.71 16.75
C GLU A 168 -6.26 -27.07 15.26
N SER A 169 -7.43 -26.82 14.64
CA SER A 169 -7.75 -27.21 13.27
C SER A 169 -7.52 -26.11 12.22
N LEU A 170 -7.74 -24.84 12.57
CA LEU A 170 -7.49 -23.69 11.71
C LEU A 170 -6.19 -22.96 12.10
N PHE A 171 -5.59 -22.23 11.15
CA PHE A 171 -4.43 -21.38 11.42
C PHE A 171 -4.84 -20.18 12.27
N PHE A 172 -4.72 -20.33 13.59
CA PHE A 172 -4.79 -19.24 14.56
C PHE A 172 -3.44 -19.08 15.24
N ALA A 173 -2.94 -17.84 15.29
CA ALA A 173 -1.69 -17.46 15.92
C ALA A 173 -1.95 -16.29 16.87
N LYS A 174 -1.44 -16.37 18.10
CA LYS A 174 -1.53 -15.27 19.09
C LYS A 174 -0.38 -14.29 18.88
N GLN A 175 -0.64 -13.02 19.11
CA GLN A 175 0.30 -11.94 18.81
C GLN A 175 1.37 -11.84 19.88
N THR A 176 2.58 -12.32 19.57
CA THR A 176 3.75 -12.32 20.46
C THR A 176 4.53 -11.00 20.46
N ILE A 177 4.25 -10.11 19.51
CA ILE A 177 5.02 -8.91 19.22
C ILE A 177 4.12 -7.73 18.81
N GLN A 178 4.54 -6.51 19.14
CA GLN A 178 3.86 -5.29 18.70
C GLN A 178 4.12 -5.02 17.20
N ASN A 179 3.31 -4.15 16.60
CA ASN A 179 3.36 -3.68 15.20
C ASN A 179 3.11 -4.71 14.07
N ALA A 180 3.35 -6.01 14.31
CA ALA A 180 3.13 -7.07 13.32
C ALA A 180 1.65 -7.39 13.00
N CYS A 181 0.71 -6.85 13.78
CA CYS A 181 -0.73 -7.14 13.74
C CYS A 181 -1.34 -7.13 12.33
N GLY A 182 -0.98 -6.17 11.47
CA GLY A 182 -1.52 -6.12 10.10
C GLY A 182 -1.06 -7.28 9.21
N THR A 183 0.21 -7.69 9.30
CA THR A 183 0.70 -8.88 8.58
C THR A 183 0.19 -10.18 9.21
N GLN A 184 0.00 -10.21 10.53
CA GLN A 184 -0.64 -11.33 11.20
C GLN A 184 -2.10 -11.49 10.78
N ALA A 185 -2.87 -10.41 10.67
CA ALA A 185 -4.24 -10.44 10.15
C ALA A 185 -4.30 -10.90 8.67
N LEU A 186 -3.37 -10.45 7.83
CA LEU A 186 -3.20 -10.93 6.45
C LEU A 186 -2.99 -12.44 6.40
N LEU A 187 -2.09 -12.98 7.22
CA LEU A 187 -1.82 -14.42 7.29
C LEU A 187 -2.99 -15.21 7.92
N SER A 188 -3.71 -14.64 8.89
CA SER A 188 -4.92 -15.23 9.48
C SER A 188 -6.05 -15.41 8.48
N VAL A 189 -6.20 -14.53 7.48
CA VAL A 189 -7.09 -14.83 6.33
C VAL A 189 -6.40 -15.85 5.42
N LEU A 190 -5.24 -15.49 4.88
CA LEU A 190 -4.60 -16.18 3.77
C LEU A 190 -4.31 -17.66 4.04
N LEU A 191 -3.78 -18.01 5.22
CA LEU A 191 -3.41 -19.38 5.55
C LEU A 191 -4.64 -20.25 5.90
N ASN A 192 -5.82 -19.66 6.07
CA ASN A 192 -7.10 -20.38 6.24
C ASN A 192 -7.91 -20.52 4.95
N VAL A 193 -7.48 -19.93 3.83
CA VAL A 193 -8.12 -20.14 2.53
C VAL A 193 -7.87 -21.57 2.03
N ASP A 194 -8.88 -22.16 1.38
CA ASP A 194 -8.74 -23.42 0.65
C ASP A 194 -7.82 -23.26 -0.57
N THR A 195 -6.65 -23.87 -0.50
CA THR A 195 -5.64 -23.89 -1.58
C THR A 195 -5.98 -24.91 -2.68
N ALA A 196 -6.99 -25.75 -2.48
CA ALA A 196 -7.42 -26.83 -3.36
C ALA A 196 -8.86 -26.65 -3.89
N ALA A 197 -9.43 -25.45 -3.76
CA ALA A 197 -10.82 -25.13 -4.06
C ALA A 197 -11.31 -25.72 -5.41
N PRO A 198 -12.29 -26.65 -5.43
CA PRO A 198 -12.69 -27.39 -6.63
C PRO A 198 -13.23 -26.55 -7.80
N SER A 199 -13.53 -25.27 -7.60
CA SER A 199 -13.93 -24.32 -8.66
C SER A 199 -12.78 -23.83 -9.53
N GLY A 200 -11.51 -24.05 -9.12
CA GLY A 200 -10.34 -23.44 -9.75
C GLY A 200 -9.99 -22.04 -9.23
N GLU A 201 -10.63 -21.62 -8.13
CA GLU A 201 -10.41 -20.31 -7.47
C GLU A 201 -9.47 -20.41 -6.26
N GLY A 202 -8.74 -21.53 -6.13
CA GLY A 202 -7.79 -21.78 -5.04
C GLY A 202 -6.60 -20.82 -5.09
N VAL A 203 -6.15 -20.37 -3.92
CA VAL A 203 -5.07 -19.38 -3.79
C VAL A 203 -3.71 -20.06 -3.77
N ALA A 204 -2.82 -19.67 -4.68
CA ALA A 204 -1.45 -20.15 -4.71
C ALA A 204 -0.61 -19.37 -3.67
N LEU A 205 -0.31 -20.02 -2.55
CA LEU A 205 0.41 -19.43 -1.41
C LEU A 205 1.90 -19.20 -1.70
N GLY A 206 2.53 -20.08 -2.50
CA GLY A 206 3.96 -20.03 -2.79
C GLY A 206 4.79 -20.77 -1.74
N ASN A 207 5.96 -21.29 -2.16
CA ASN A 207 6.76 -22.25 -1.37
C ASN A 207 7.04 -21.78 0.06
N GLU A 208 7.32 -20.48 0.23
CA GLU A 208 7.64 -19.82 1.48
C GLU A 208 6.49 -19.90 2.50
N LEU A 209 5.25 -19.64 2.06
CA LEU A 209 4.07 -19.70 2.95
C LEU A 209 3.47 -21.10 3.05
N GLU A 210 3.62 -21.93 2.02
CA GLU A 210 3.26 -23.36 2.07
C GLU A 210 4.13 -24.08 3.12
N GLY A 211 5.45 -23.90 3.06
CA GLY A 211 6.39 -24.44 4.05
C GLY A 211 6.17 -23.87 5.45
N PHE A 212 5.81 -22.59 5.58
CA PHE A 212 5.45 -22.01 6.88
C PHE A 212 4.15 -22.59 7.45
N LYS A 213 3.11 -22.77 6.62
CA LYS A 213 1.84 -23.40 7.00
C LYS A 213 2.02 -24.88 7.39
N GLU A 214 2.85 -25.63 6.66
CA GLU A 214 3.21 -27.00 7.01
C GLU A 214 3.96 -27.06 8.35
N PHE A 215 5.03 -26.27 8.51
CA PHE A 215 5.85 -26.21 9.72
C PHE A 215 5.05 -25.85 10.98
N THR A 216 4.12 -24.88 10.87
CA THR A 216 3.31 -24.40 12.00
C THR A 216 2.00 -25.15 12.21
N SER A 217 1.67 -26.14 11.36
CA SER A 217 0.39 -26.86 11.37
C SER A 217 0.03 -27.43 12.75
N GLN A 218 0.95 -28.18 13.35
CA GLN A 218 0.77 -28.87 14.66
C GLN A 218 1.11 -27.99 15.88
N PHE A 219 1.43 -26.71 15.70
CA PHE A 219 1.78 -25.83 16.81
C PHE A 219 0.53 -25.23 17.47
N PRO A 220 0.49 -25.08 18.82
CA PRO A 220 -0.52 -24.26 19.48
C PRO A 220 -0.36 -22.76 19.09
N PRO A 221 -1.41 -21.94 19.28
CA PRO A 221 -1.44 -20.56 18.78
C PRO A 221 -0.29 -19.67 19.26
N GLU A 222 0.21 -19.88 20.47
CA GLU A 222 1.38 -19.21 21.03
C GLU A 222 2.64 -19.48 20.19
N PHE A 223 2.92 -20.75 19.89
CA PHE A 223 4.08 -21.15 19.10
C PHE A 223 3.90 -20.87 17.60
N ARG A 224 2.67 -20.79 17.07
CA ARG A 224 2.44 -20.19 15.73
C ARG A 224 2.80 -18.70 15.71
N GLY A 225 2.46 -17.98 16.78
CA GLY A 225 2.84 -16.58 16.98
C GLY A 225 4.34 -16.36 17.15
N GLU A 226 5.04 -17.26 17.85
CA GLU A 226 6.50 -17.24 18.00
C GLU A 226 7.22 -17.63 16.70
N ALA A 227 6.70 -18.61 15.95
CA ALA A 227 7.21 -18.95 14.63
C ALA A 227 7.06 -17.79 13.63
N LEU A 228 5.94 -17.04 13.70
CA LEU A 228 5.72 -15.85 12.89
C LEU A 228 6.71 -14.73 13.24
N SER A 229 6.87 -14.40 14.53
CA SER A 229 7.73 -13.29 14.96
C SER A 229 9.22 -13.50 14.66
N ASN A 230 9.67 -14.77 14.69
CA ASN A 230 11.02 -15.20 14.32
C ASN A 230 11.21 -15.49 12.81
N SER A 231 10.18 -15.33 11.97
CA SER A 231 10.29 -15.58 10.53
C SER A 231 10.98 -14.40 9.82
N ASP A 232 12.31 -14.49 9.69
CA ASP A 232 13.13 -13.47 9.03
C ASP A 232 12.58 -13.04 7.66
N ARG A 233 12.12 -13.98 6.83
CA ARG A 233 11.59 -13.67 5.50
C ARG A 233 10.31 -12.83 5.57
N ILE A 234 9.40 -13.15 6.49
CA ILE A 234 8.14 -12.40 6.66
C ILE A 234 8.45 -11.02 7.27
N ARG A 235 9.35 -10.96 8.25
CA ARG A 235 9.83 -9.73 8.92
C ARG A 235 10.54 -8.78 7.95
N GLU A 236 11.41 -9.28 7.06
CA GLU A 236 12.05 -8.52 5.99
C GLU A 236 11.02 -7.93 5.03
N VAL A 237 10.08 -8.76 4.54
CA VAL A 237 9.04 -8.31 3.62
C VAL A 237 8.14 -7.27 4.27
N HIS A 238 7.70 -7.48 5.50
CA HIS A 238 6.92 -6.53 6.30
C HIS A 238 7.67 -5.20 6.52
N ASN A 239 8.91 -5.24 7.01
CA ASN A 239 9.71 -4.05 7.26
C ASN A 239 10.07 -3.27 5.97
N SER A 240 10.04 -3.92 4.79
CA SER A 240 10.35 -3.26 3.51
C SER A 240 9.37 -2.15 3.09
N PHE A 241 8.18 -2.08 3.73
CA PHE A 241 7.15 -1.06 3.53
C PHE A 241 7.12 0.03 4.60
N ALA A 242 7.90 -0.13 5.67
CA ALA A 242 7.98 0.88 6.72
C ALA A 242 8.39 2.22 6.08
N LYS A 243 7.68 3.30 6.44
CA LYS A 243 8.01 4.65 5.97
C LYS A 243 9.48 4.91 6.27
N SER A 244 10.26 5.32 5.26
CA SER A 244 11.71 5.44 5.40
C SER A 244 12.07 6.57 6.38
N SER A 245 12.15 6.24 7.66
CA SER A 245 12.43 7.22 8.71
C SER A 245 13.91 7.60 8.67
N PRO A 246 14.23 8.88 8.48
CA PRO A 246 15.62 9.37 8.48
C PRO A 246 16.15 9.63 9.90
N PHE A 247 15.28 9.48 10.91
CA PHE A 247 15.61 9.58 12.34
C PHE A 247 15.52 8.19 12.95
N SER A 248 16.17 7.97 14.10
CA SER A 248 16.22 6.61 14.67
C SER A 248 14.85 6.17 15.20
N MET A 249 14.56 4.86 15.13
CA MET A 249 13.33 4.28 15.70
C MET A 249 13.19 4.62 17.19
N GLU A 250 14.31 4.68 17.93
CA GLU A 250 14.33 5.13 19.34
C GLU A 250 13.82 6.56 19.51
N GLU A 251 14.08 7.46 18.55
CA GLU A 251 13.72 8.87 18.65
C GLU A 251 12.23 9.10 18.37
N GLN A 252 11.62 8.28 17.51
CA GLN A 252 10.16 8.19 17.40
C GLN A 252 9.53 7.55 18.64
N GLN A 253 10.11 6.46 19.16
CA GLN A 253 9.55 5.77 20.32
C GLN A 253 9.79 6.50 21.66
N ARG A 254 10.68 7.52 21.69
CA ARG A 254 10.79 8.52 22.76
C ARG A 254 9.87 9.73 22.59
N ALA A 255 9.24 9.88 21.42
CA ALA A 255 8.24 10.92 21.14
C ALA A 255 6.80 10.41 21.33
N ALA A 256 6.61 9.09 21.45
CA ALA A 256 5.37 8.47 21.88
C ALA A 256 4.99 8.93 23.31
N GLY A 257 3.73 9.33 23.51
CA GLY A 257 3.20 9.73 24.82
C GLY A 257 2.29 8.67 25.45
N ASP A 258 1.81 8.92 26.67
CA ASP A 258 0.74 8.11 27.30
C ASP A 258 -0.61 8.20 26.56
N ASP A 259 -0.73 9.09 25.56
CA ASP A 259 -1.90 9.30 24.69
C ASP A 259 -1.68 8.78 23.25
N ASP A 260 -0.65 7.94 23.04
CA ASP A 260 -0.39 7.34 21.73
C ASP A 260 -1.56 6.43 21.30
N GLU A 261 -2.20 6.80 20.19
CA GLU A 261 -3.37 6.09 19.68
C GLU A 261 -2.99 4.74 19.09
N LEU A 262 -3.11 3.68 19.89
CA LEU A 262 -2.95 2.31 19.42
C LEU A 262 -4.10 1.94 18.48
N TYR A 263 -3.77 1.46 17.28
CA TYR A 263 -4.71 0.88 16.33
C TYR A 263 -4.46 -0.63 16.22
N HIS A 264 -5.54 -1.41 16.06
CA HIS A 264 -5.45 -2.86 16.01
C HIS A 264 -6.18 -3.47 14.81
N PHE A 265 -5.59 -4.52 14.24
CA PHE A 265 -6.08 -5.25 13.08
C PHE A 265 -6.70 -6.59 13.49
N ILE A 266 -7.92 -6.85 13.05
CA ILE A 266 -8.62 -8.14 13.21
C ILE A 266 -9.00 -8.68 11.84
N ALA A 267 -8.85 -9.99 11.63
CA ALA A 267 -9.28 -10.67 10.43
C ALA A 267 -10.66 -11.33 10.61
N TYR A 268 -11.48 -11.33 9.56
CA TYR A 268 -12.73 -12.08 9.46
C TYR A 268 -12.72 -12.94 8.20
N THR A 269 -13.08 -14.22 8.33
CA THR A 269 -13.01 -15.18 7.21
C THR A 269 -14.01 -16.33 7.41
N PRO A 270 -14.62 -16.87 6.33
CA PRO A 270 -15.41 -18.09 6.41
C PRO A 270 -14.48 -19.33 6.39
N ILE A 271 -14.62 -20.22 7.37
CA ILE A 271 -13.84 -21.48 7.45
C ILE A 271 -14.81 -22.60 7.80
N ASP A 272 -14.79 -23.71 7.05
CA ASP A 272 -15.63 -24.91 7.25
C ASP A 272 -17.14 -24.62 7.45
N GLY A 273 -17.66 -23.57 6.81
CA GLY A 273 -19.06 -23.15 6.90
C GLY A 273 -19.41 -22.29 8.13
N ILE A 274 -18.42 -21.74 8.84
CA ILE A 274 -18.55 -20.88 10.01
C ILE A 274 -17.83 -19.54 9.75
N LEU A 275 -18.44 -18.42 10.14
CA LEU A 275 -17.77 -17.12 10.16
C LEU A 275 -16.88 -17.02 11.39
N TYR A 276 -15.57 -16.92 11.19
CA TYR A 276 -14.61 -16.68 12.26
C TYR A 276 -14.11 -15.24 12.27
N GLU A 277 -13.93 -14.71 13.47
CA GLU A 277 -13.10 -13.58 13.81
C GLU A 277 -11.78 -14.09 14.41
N LEU A 278 -10.68 -13.64 13.83
CA LEU A 278 -9.31 -14.04 14.14
C LEU A 278 -8.52 -12.81 14.60
N ASP A 279 -8.63 -12.54 15.90
CA ASP A 279 -7.91 -11.48 16.62
C ASP A 279 -6.73 -12.09 17.38
N GLY A 280 -5.51 -11.65 17.04
CA GLY A 280 -4.27 -12.15 17.66
C GLY A 280 -4.11 -11.80 19.14
N LEU A 281 -4.90 -10.88 19.70
CA LEU A 281 -4.90 -10.52 21.12
C LEU A 281 -5.87 -11.39 21.95
N GLN A 282 -6.69 -12.23 21.31
CA GLN A 282 -7.63 -13.11 22.01
C GLN A 282 -7.01 -14.46 22.36
N GLU A 283 -7.61 -15.14 23.33
CA GLU A 283 -7.22 -16.51 23.72
C GLU A 283 -7.67 -17.57 22.71
N ALA A 284 -8.66 -17.29 21.86
CA ALA A 284 -9.21 -18.23 20.89
C ALA A 284 -9.90 -17.53 19.69
N PRO A 285 -10.06 -18.21 18.54
CA PRO A 285 -10.96 -17.80 17.47
C PRO A 285 -12.38 -17.59 17.98
N ILE A 286 -13.04 -16.53 17.52
CA ILE A 286 -14.42 -16.20 17.89
C ILE A 286 -15.33 -16.57 16.71
N SER A 287 -16.32 -17.43 16.96
CA SER A 287 -17.33 -17.81 15.96
C SER A 287 -18.53 -16.86 16.01
N HIS A 288 -18.93 -16.37 14.84
CA HIS A 288 -20.15 -15.59 14.59
C HIS A 288 -21.28 -16.46 14.00
N GLY A 289 -21.10 -17.78 13.98
CA GLY A 289 -22.11 -18.75 13.54
C GLY A 289 -22.03 -19.13 12.04
N PRO A 290 -23.04 -19.85 11.52
CA PRO A 290 -22.97 -20.45 10.19
C PRO A 290 -22.93 -19.44 9.03
N CYS A 291 -21.97 -19.64 8.13
CA CYS A 291 -21.64 -18.77 7.02
C CYS A 291 -20.95 -19.58 5.90
N LYS A 292 -21.58 -19.71 4.74
CA LYS A 292 -20.89 -20.25 3.55
C LYS A 292 -20.00 -19.19 2.90
N PHE A 293 -19.08 -19.63 2.04
CA PHE A 293 -18.17 -18.75 1.30
C PHE A 293 -18.92 -17.69 0.47
N GLU A 294 -20.02 -18.08 -0.17
CA GLU A 294 -20.86 -17.18 -0.99
C GLU A 294 -21.74 -16.24 -0.14
N GLU A 295 -22.03 -16.64 1.10
CA GLU A 295 -22.83 -15.87 2.06
C GLU A 295 -21.98 -14.85 2.86
N PHE A 296 -20.65 -14.99 2.84
CA PHE A 296 -19.72 -14.21 3.66
C PHE A 296 -19.90 -12.68 3.56
N PRO A 297 -20.02 -12.08 2.35
CA PRO A 297 -20.33 -10.65 2.19
C PRO A 297 -21.57 -10.16 2.95
N GLU A 298 -22.64 -10.96 3.01
CA GLU A 298 -23.88 -10.62 3.72
C GLU A 298 -23.77 -10.85 5.23
N LYS A 299 -22.98 -11.86 5.64
CA LYS A 299 -22.81 -12.28 7.04
C LYS A 299 -21.86 -11.40 7.83
N VAL A 300 -20.79 -10.90 7.19
CA VAL A 300 -19.73 -10.13 7.87
C VAL A 300 -20.12 -8.67 8.13
N VAL A 301 -20.94 -8.07 7.26
CA VAL A 301 -21.33 -6.65 7.40
C VAL A 301 -22.10 -6.35 8.70
N PRO A 302 -23.13 -7.14 9.12
CA PRO A 302 -23.79 -6.94 10.41
C PRO A 302 -22.85 -7.04 11.61
N VAL A 303 -21.84 -7.93 11.55
CA VAL A 303 -20.82 -8.10 12.61
C VAL A 303 -19.92 -6.87 12.72
N LEU A 304 -19.48 -6.32 11.58
CA LEU A 304 -18.69 -5.08 11.53
C LEU A 304 -19.52 -3.87 11.99
N GLN A 305 -20.80 -3.80 11.60
CA GLN A 305 -21.72 -2.76 12.05
C GLN A 305 -21.98 -2.81 13.57
N ASP A 306 -22.16 -4.00 14.14
CA ASP A 306 -22.25 -4.18 15.61
C ASP A 306 -20.97 -3.74 16.33
N ARG A 307 -19.79 -4.12 15.80
CA ARG A 307 -18.50 -3.69 16.38
C ARG A 307 -18.32 -2.17 16.34
N ILE A 308 -18.65 -1.52 15.23
CA ILE A 308 -18.58 -0.05 15.10
C ILE A 308 -19.61 0.63 16.00
N GLY A 309 -20.80 0.04 16.17
CA GLY A 309 -21.85 0.54 17.06
C GLY A 309 -21.48 0.60 18.55
N ARG A 310 -20.33 0.03 18.96
CA ARG A 310 -19.78 0.14 20.33
C ARG A 310 -18.91 1.38 20.53
N TYR A 311 -18.55 2.08 19.45
CA TYR A 311 -17.76 3.32 19.50
C TYR A 311 -18.67 4.55 19.53
N PRO A 312 -18.20 5.70 20.06
CA PRO A 312 -18.92 6.97 19.95
C PRO A 312 -19.19 7.31 18.47
N ALA A 313 -20.35 7.91 18.17
CA ALA A 313 -20.72 8.30 16.80
C ALA A 313 -19.84 9.40 16.18
N THR A 314 -18.90 9.96 16.95
CA THR A 314 -17.83 10.87 16.50
C THR A 314 -16.55 10.15 16.09
N GLU A 315 -16.38 8.87 16.44
CA GLU A 315 -15.26 8.07 16.00
C GLU A 315 -15.50 7.55 14.57
N ILE A 316 -14.52 7.81 13.70
CA ILE A 316 -14.57 7.48 12.27
C ILE A 316 -13.30 6.79 11.78
N ARG A 317 -12.32 6.56 12.67
CA ARG A 317 -10.98 6.05 12.33
C ARG A 317 -10.98 4.52 12.26
N PHE A 318 -11.72 4.04 11.28
CA PHE A 318 -11.81 2.64 10.88
C PHE A 318 -11.25 2.46 9.48
N ASN A 319 -10.74 1.27 9.18
CA ASN A 319 -10.40 0.89 7.81
C ASN A 319 -10.83 -0.56 7.56
N LEU A 320 -11.24 -0.88 6.33
CA LEU A 320 -11.67 -2.22 5.94
C LEU A 320 -11.03 -2.59 4.60
N LEU A 321 -10.19 -3.63 4.63
CA LEU A 321 -9.55 -4.20 3.45
C LEU A 321 -10.12 -5.60 3.19
N ALA A 322 -10.70 -5.86 2.02
CA ALA A 322 -11.13 -7.19 1.61
C ALA A 322 -10.02 -7.91 0.84
N MET A 323 -9.72 -9.17 1.18
CA MET A 323 -8.87 -10.03 0.36
C MET A 323 -9.74 -10.73 -0.69
N VAL A 324 -9.45 -10.48 -1.97
CA VAL A 324 -10.29 -10.87 -3.10
C VAL A 324 -9.45 -11.47 -4.22
N ARG A 325 -10.08 -12.14 -5.18
CA ARG A 325 -9.37 -12.65 -6.37
C ARG A 325 -8.88 -11.48 -7.23
N ASP A 326 -7.67 -11.59 -7.76
CA ASP A 326 -7.01 -10.52 -8.53
C ASP A 326 -7.92 -10.05 -9.68
N LEU A 327 -8.32 -8.79 -9.62
CA LEU A 327 -9.35 -8.24 -10.52
C LEU A 327 -8.86 -8.18 -11.97
N ARG A 328 -7.53 -8.19 -12.21
CA ARG A 328 -6.92 -8.27 -13.55
C ARG A 328 -7.04 -9.68 -14.12
N ILE A 329 -7.05 -10.72 -13.29
CA ILE A 329 -7.34 -12.09 -13.73
C ILE A 329 -8.81 -12.18 -14.11
N ARG A 330 -9.71 -11.71 -13.23
CA ARG A 330 -11.16 -11.66 -13.49
C ARG A 330 -11.49 -10.93 -14.79
N ALA A 331 -10.88 -9.76 -15.03
CA ALA A 331 -11.06 -8.98 -16.25
C ALA A 331 -10.57 -9.69 -17.53
N ARG A 332 -9.44 -10.41 -17.46
CA ARG A 332 -8.91 -11.18 -18.60
C ARG A 332 -9.76 -12.41 -18.92
N GLU A 333 -10.39 -13.03 -17.91
CA GLU A 333 -11.30 -14.16 -18.09
C GLU A 333 -12.66 -13.73 -18.66
N THR A 334 -13.19 -12.57 -18.27
CA THR A 334 -14.44 -12.02 -18.81
C THR A 334 -14.27 -11.30 -20.16
N GLY A 335 -13.04 -10.89 -20.50
CA GLY A 335 -12.75 -10.05 -21.67
C GLY A 335 -13.09 -8.57 -21.46
N ASP A 336 -13.14 -8.11 -20.20
CA ASP A 336 -13.37 -6.71 -19.86
C ASP A 336 -12.06 -5.89 -19.93
N GLU A 337 -11.73 -5.47 -21.14
CA GLU A 337 -10.60 -4.57 -21.44
C GLU A 337 -10.67 -3.24 -20.64
N GLY A 338 -11.88 -2.79 -20.27
CA GLY A 338 -12.07 -1.54 -19.51
C GLY A 338 -11.64 -1.69 -18.06
N LEU A 339 -12.15 -2.73 -17.38
CA LEU A 339 -11.73 -3.11 -16.04
C LEU A 339 -10.24 -3.46 -15.99
N LEU A 340 -9.72 -4.15 -17.01
CA LEU A 340 -8.30 -4.51 -17.08
C LEU A 340 -7.39 -3.28 -17.11
N VAL A 341 -7.67 -2.29 -17.96
CA VAL A 341 -6.89 -1.05 -18.04
C VAL A 341 -7.01 -0.23 -16.75
N GLN A 342 -8.17 -0.21 -16.10
CA GLN A 342 -8.37 0.43 -14.80
C GLN A 342 -7.49 -0.21 -13.72
N GLU A 343 -7.53 -1.53 -13.58
CA GLU A 343 -6.78 -2.25 -12.54
C GLU A 343 -5.25 -2.29 -12.82
N GLU A 344 -4.82 -2.33 -14.08
CA GLU A 344 -3.40 -2.17 -14.41
C GLU A 344 -2.90 -0.75 -14.13
N GLY A 345 -3.71 0.29 -14.40
CA GLY A 345 -3.39 1.67 -14.01
C GLY A 345 -3.31 1.88 -12.50
N LYS A 346 -4.24 1.27 -11.74
CA LYS A 346 -4.26 1.25 -10.27
C LYS A 346 -2.99 0.61 -9.69
N ARG A 347 -2.59 -0.57 -10.20
CA ARG A 347 -1.33 -1.23 -9.82
C ARG A 347 -0.10 -0.35 -10.11
N GLN A 348 -0.07 0.37 -11.24
CA GLN A 348 1.00 1.34 -11.52
C GLN A 348 1.02 2.50 -10.52
N GLY A 349 -0.14 3.00 -10.10
CA GLY A 349 -0.30 3.98 -9.02
C GLY A 349 0.32 3.50 -7.71
N TRP A 350 -0.12 2.33 -7.22
CA TRP A 350 0.43 1.73 -5.99
C TRP A 350 1.94 1.46 -6.05
N MET A 351 2.48 1.06 -7.21
CA MET A 351 3.93 0.91 -7.39
C MET A 351 4.68 2.24 -7.27
N PHE A 352 4.11 3.33 -7.80
CA PHE A 352 4.68 4.68 -7.67
C PHE A 352 4.58 5.18 -6.22
N GLU A 353 3.44 5.01 -5.56
CA GLU A 353 3.24 5.37 -4.16
C GLU A 353 4.16 4.59 -3.21
N ASN A 354 4.35 3.28 -3.43
CA ASN A 354 5.32 2.50 -2.65
C ASN A 354 6.77 2.97 -2.90
N ALA A 355 7.11 3.38 -4.13
CA ALA A 355 8.41 3.99 -4.40
C ALA A 355 8.60 5.33 -3.66
N LEU A 356 7.54 6.12 -3.45
CA LEU A 356 7.57 7.32 -2.60
C LEU A 356 7.67 6.97 -1.12
N ARG A 357 6.85 6.03 -0.60
CA ARG A 357 6.85 5.58 0.82
C ARG A 357 8.23 5.15 1.31
N ARG A 358 9.04 4.59 0.41
CA ARG A 358 10.40 4.07 0.68
C ARG A 358 11.53 5.06 0.38
N HIS A 359 11.25 6.28 -0.10
CA HIS A 359 12.28 7.23 -0.49
C HIS A 359 12.63 8.23 0.62
N ASN A 360 13.93 8.32 0.97
CA ASN A 360 14.43 9.26 1.97
C ASN A 360 14.46 10.71 1.44
N PHE A 361 13.36 11.44 1.63
CA PHE A 361 13.21 12.83 1.19
C PHE A 361 14.13 13.85 1.89
N VAL A 362 14.93 13.50 2.92
CA VAL A 362 15.77 14.49 3.63
C VAL A 362 16.82 15.12 2.71
N GLY A 363 17.45 14.33 1.83
CA GLY A 363 18.40 14.87 0.85
C GLY A 363 17.75 15.87 -0.12
N PHE A 364 16.54 15.56 -0.60
CA PHE A 364 15.76 16.44 -1.45
C PHE A 364 15.30 17.71 -0.71
N GLY A 365 14.73 17.57 0.48
CA GLY A 365 14.27 18.68 1.31
C GLY A 365 15.40 19.64 1.69
N ALA A 366 16.59 19.11 1.99
CA ALA A 366 17.78 19.91 2.29
C ALA A 366 18.25 20.74 1.07
N GLU A 367 18.30 20.17 -0.14
CA GLU A 367 18.67 20.94 -1.34
C GLU A 367 17.58 21.91 -1.78
N MET A 368 16.29 21.55 -1.65
CA MET A 368 15.16 22.46 -1.90
C MET A 368 15.23 23.66 -0.95
N LEU A 369 15.47 23.43 0.35
CA LEU A 369 15.64 24.50 1.33
C LEU A 369 16.86 25.39 0.99
N LYS A 370 18.01 24.80 0.66
CA LYS A 370 19.19 25.57 0.21
C LYS A 370 18.94 26.36 -1.07
N ALA A 371 18.08 25.90 -1.98
CA ALA A 371 17.70 26.64 -3.18
C ALA A 371 16.86 27.87 -2.83
N VAL A 372 15.79 27.70 -2.05
CA VAL A 372 14.93 28.81 -1.58
C VAL A 372 15.72 29.82 -0.75
N MET A 373 16.58 29.37 0.16
CA MET A 373 17.45 30.26 0.94
C MET A 373 18.39 31.08 0.04
N ARG A 374 19.05 30.46 -0.94
CA ARG A 374 19.92 31.17 -1.91
C ARG A 374 19.14 32.23 -2.70
N GLU A 375 17.89 31.97 -3.06
CA GLU A 375 17.01 32.93 -3.72
C GLU A 375 16.64 34.10 -2.78
N LYS A 376 16.14 33.83 -1.57
CA LYS A 376 15.72 34.90 -0.63
C LYS A 376 16.88 35.77 -0.15
N ILE A 377 18.08 35.20 -0.02
CA ILE A 377 19.32 35.95 0.24
C ILE A 377 19.65 36.86 -0.96
N LYS A 378 19.56 36.35 -2.20
CA LYS A 378 19.79 37.15 -3.42
C LYS A 378 18.77 38.29 -3.60
N GLU A 379 17.54 38.10 -3.13
CA GLU A 379 16.52 39.17 -3.10
C GLU A 379 16.71 40.19 -1.96
N GLY A 380 17.56 39.91 -0.96
CA GLY A 380 17.66 40.72 0.26
C GLY A 380 16.44 40.60 1.18
N LYS A 381 15.67 39.50 1.09
CA LYS A 381 14.41 39.25 1.82
C LYS A 381 14.51 38.08 2.81
N TYR A 382 15.71 37.59 3.10
CA TYR A 382 15.90 36.39 3.92
C TYR A 382 15.37 36.57 5.35
N GLU A 383 15.69 37.70 5.98
CA GLU A 383 15.25 38.07 7.32
C GLU A 383 13.72 38.24 7.40
N GLU A 384 13.12 38.93 6.42
CA GLU A 384 11.66 39.10 6.31
C GLU A 384 10.95 37.74 6.18
N TRP A 385 11.48 36.86 5.32
CA TRP A 385 10.93 35.52 5.10
C TRP A 385 11.03 34.64 6.37
N VAL A 386 12.15 34.70 7.10
CA VAL A 386 12.34 33.96 8.35
C VAL A 386 11.42 34.48 9.46
N GLU A 387 11.26 35.80 9.64
CA GLU A 387 10.33 36.35 10.63
C GLU A 387 8.86 36.08 10.25
N GLY A 388 8.53 36.11 8.94
CA GLY A 388 7.23 35.67 8.44
C GLY A 388 6.93 34.20 8.79
N ALA A 389 7.90 33.31 8.59
CA ALA A 389 7.79 31.89 8.95
C ALA A 389 7.65 31.68 10.47
N LYS A 390 8.43 32.39 11.30
CA LYS A 390 8.30 32.37 12.77
C LYS A 390 6.92 32.84 13.24
N LYS A 391 6.40 33.92 12.65
CA LYS A 391 5.07 34.46 12.97
C LYS A 391 3.96 33.48 12.59
N ALA A 392 4.05 32.86 11.42
CA ALA A 392 3.10 31.82 10.99
C ALA A 392 3.15 30.57 11.88
N TYR A 393 4.35 30.11 12.26
CA TYR A 393 4.54 29.01 13.19
C TYR A 393 3.91 29.32 14.56
N LYS A 394 4.21 30.48 15.14
CA LYS A 394 3.61 30.89 16.42
C LYS A 394 2.08 30.96 16.34
N GLY A 395 1.53 31.52 15.26
CA GLY A 395 0.08 31.55 15.03
C GLY A 395 -0.56 30.16 15.12
N ARG A 396 0.00 29.17 14.42
CA ARG A 396 -0.49 27.77 14.45
C ARG A 396 -0.33 27.08 15.81
N VAL A 397 0.68 27.45 16.61
CA VAL A 397 0.86 26.94 17.97
C VAL A 397 -0.17 27.55 18.93
N ASP A 398 -0.40 28.85 18.85
CA ASP A 398 -1.39 29.56 19.68
C ASP A 398 -2.84 29.21 19.27
N GLU A 399 -3.07 28.85 18.01
CA GLU A 399 -4.32 28.29 17.48
C GLU A 399 -4.58 26.87 18.02
N ARG A 400 -3.60 25.95 17.91
CA ARG A 400 -3.69 24.61 18.52
C ARG A 400 -3.96 24.65 20.02
N ARG A 401 -3.35 25.59 20.74
CA ARG A 401 -3.58 25.79 22.18
C ARG A 401 -5.00 26.25 22.51
N ARG A 402 -5.66 27.01 21.63
CA ARG A 402 -7.07 27.38 21.79
C ARG A 402 -8.03 26.28 21.37
N GLY A 403 -7.64 25.44 20.41
CA GLY A 403 -8.44 24.30 19.94
C GLY A 403 -8.46 23.10 20.88
N GLY A 404 -7.62 23.06 21.91
CA GLY A 404 -7.55 21.97 22.90
C GLY A 404 -8.31 22.23 24.21
N ASP A 405 -9.09 23.31 24.28
CA ASP A 405 -9.73 23.85 25.50
C ASP A 405 -11.27 23.93 25.34
N GLY A 406 -11.82 23.15 24.38
CA GLY A 406 -13.15 23.40 23.79
C GLY A 406 -14.29 22.45 24.18
N ASP A 407 -14.02 21.34 24.86
CA ASP A 407 -15.00 20.26 25.07
C ASP A 407 -15.69 20.25 26.46
N GLU A 408 -15.40 21.22 27.34
CA GLU A 408 -15.97 21.29 28.71
C GLU A 408 -17.17 22.25 28.91
N GLU A 409 -17.73 22.89 27.86
CA GLU A 409 -18.83 23.88 28.04
C GLU A 409 -20.11 23.63 27.21
N MET A 410 -20.64 22.39 27.22
CA MET A 410 -22.03 22.08 26.84
C MET A 410 -22.74 21.15 27.83
N ALA A 411 -22.66 21.49 29.13
CA ALA A 411 -23.46 20.87 30.19
C ALA A 411 -24.51 21.89 30.72
N GLY A 412 -25.72 21.88 30.14
CA GLY A 412 -26.83 22.77 30.50
C GLY A 412 -28.19 22.21 30.11
#